data_AF-A0A2S7P9R5-F1
#
_entry.id   AF-A0A2S7P9R5-F1
#
_cell.length_a   1.000
_cell.length_b   1.000
_cell.length_c   1.000
_cell.angle_alpha   90.00
_cell.angle_beta   90.00
_cell.angle_gamma   90.00
#
_symmetry.space_group_name_H-M   'P 1'
#
loop_
_entity.id
_entity.type
_entity.pdbx_description
1 polymer ?
#
loop_
_entity_poly.entity_id
_entity_poly.type
_entity_poly.pdbx_seq_one_letter_code
_entity_poly.pdbx_strand_id
1 'polypeptide(L)'
;MTLEKYFKASLQTSQKSPSYPTTNSAFVVPVNLKDRDAFHISIEEYLLSLITLIEELSRLAINSVTLGDYQRPLQISQFVKDLHAGFQILNLKNDVLRRRSDSIKYNVKKIEDIVYDLSLRNLVTRPGAAATSSFTTRNPPKIIPLIQNHNFTTSEMPLIDPVTMSTITPASPNSPSKSPKSLPIQSLPSDVARIVTHLHPALLASAYYFRFSSLVDDPVPTLLHSLLPVALIQIVYSVTCLPSAGSNTKHVKKLKPGEKKRAGETSEIVNKIFTTVFTLVLSSTAVPAIAALQILFGAPFTTHIEHTLLSSAHISLLTLFPLFYVHGVDTQRWLEIASLHAPIDEVFGAAIGALLGAWLGAVPIPLDWDREWQKWPVTVITGAYGGYVVGKVLGGWGLVRGKRIEFE
;
A
#
# COMPACT_ATOMS: atom_id res chain seq x y z
N MET A 1 -19.03 -29.82 6.26
CA MET A 1 -19.53 -31.21 6.14
C MET A 1 -20.03 -31.58 4.73
N THR A 2 -20.33 -30.61 3.86
CA THR A 2 -20.95 -30.86 2.53
C THR A 2 -19.93 -31.02 1.39
N LEU A 3 -18.80 -30.33 1.44
CA LEU A 3 -17.76 -30.35 0.38
C LEU A 3 -16.97 -31.66 0.31
N GLU A 4 -16.68 -32.28 1.47
CA GLU A 4 -16.00 -33.57 1.54
C GLU A 4 -16.87 -34.71 0.98
N LYS A 5 -18.19 -34.61 1.12
CA LYS A 5 -19.16 -35.54 0.54
C LYS A 5 -19.21 -35.42 -0.98
N TYR A 6 -19.18 -34.20 -1.52
CA TYR A 6 -19.14 -33.97 -2.96
C TYR A 6 -17.81 -34.44 -3.58
N PHE A 7 -16.69 -34.24 -2.89
CA PHE A 7 -15.38 -34.71 -3.33
C PHE A 7 -15.26 -36.24 -3.29
N LYS A 8 -15.77 -36.89 -2.22
CA LYS A 8 -15.85 -38.36 -2.14
C LYS A 8 -16.82 -38.94 -3.17
N ALA A 9 -17.94 -38.27 -3.44
CA ALA A 9 -18.90 -38.71 -4.46
C ALA A 9 -18.35 -38.56 -5.88
N SER A 10 -17.59 -37.50 -6.19
CA SER A 10 -16.95 -37.36 -7.51
C SER A 10 -15.83 -38.40 -7.72
N LEU A 11 -15.06 -38.71 -6.67
CA LEU A 11 -14.06 -39.78 -6.68
C LEU A 11 -14.71 -41.17 -6.86
N GLN A 12 -15.85 -41.43 -6.22
CA GLN A 12 -16.59 -42.68 -6.38
C GLN A 12 -17.27 -42.81 -7.76
N THR A 13 -17.69 -41.69 -8.36
CA THR A 13 -18.29 -41.70 -9.71
C THR A 13 -17.24 -41.96 -10.79
N SER A 14 -15.98 -41.57 -10.54
CA SER A 14 -14.84 -41.86 -11.43
C SER A 14 -14.46 -43.35 -11.46
N GLN A 15 -14.77 -44.13 -10.41
CA GLN A 15 -14.49 -45.57 -10.35
C GLN A 15 -15.44 -46.47 -11.16
N LYS A 16 -16.54 -45.93 -11.73
CA LYS A 16 -17.61 -46.75 -12.34
C LYS A 16 -17.82 -46.53 -13.84
N SER A 17 -16.86 -45.95 -14.55
CA SER A 17 -16.83 -45.95 -16.03
C SER A 17 -15.85 -47.00 -16.56
N PRO A 18 -16.18 -47.69 -17.67
CA PRO A 18 -15.33 -48.74 -18.21
C PRO A 18 -14.02 -48.14 -18.72
N SER A 19 -12.92 -48.61 -18.14
CA SER A 19 -11.54 -48.52 -18.64
C SER A 19 -11.09 -47.17 -19.19
N TYR A 20 -10.97 -46.16 -18.33
CA TYR A 20 -9.88 -45.18 -18.50
C TYR A 20 -8.69 -45.70 -17.70
N PRO A 21 -7.48 -45.82 -18.29
CA PRO A 21 -6.30 -46.23 -17.55
C PRO A 21 -6.13 -45.23 -16.41
N THR A 22 -6.25 -45.73 -15.17
CA THR A 22 -5.83 -45.00 -13.99
C THR A 22 -4.42 -44.49 -14.26
N THR A 23 -4.17 -43.21 -14.01
CA THR A 23 -2.90 -42.52 -14.31
C THR A 23 -1.67 -43.24 -13.75
N ASN A 24 -1.85 -44.11 -12.76
CA ASN A 24 -0.85 -45.05 -12.22
C ASN A 24 -0.38 -46.15 -13.20
N SER A 25 -1.04 -46.36 -14.33
CA SER A 25 -0.66 -47.37 -15.34
C SER A 25 0.12 -46.77 -16.52
N ALA A 26 0.09 -45.45 -16.70
CA ALA A 26 0.79 -44.77 -17.80
C ALA A 26 2.16 -44.20 -17.36
N PHE A 27 2.31 -43.84 -16.09
CA PHE A 27 3.56 -43.34 -15.52
C PHE A 27 4.11 -44.36 -14.51
N VAL A 28 5.34 -44.80 -14.73
CA VAL A 28 6.09 -45.68 -13.81
C VAL A 28 6.41 -44.98 -12.47
N VAL A 29 6.21 -43.66 -12.42
CA VAL A 29 6.55 -42.81 -11.28
C VAL A 29 5.28 -42.51 -10.44
N PRO A 30 5.31 -42.74 -9.12
CA PRO A 30 4.18 -42.44 -8.23
C PRO A 30 3.93 -40.93 -8.09
N VAL A 31 2.67 -40.55 -7.87
CA VAL A 31 2.24 -39.15 -7.70
C VAL A 31 1.97 -38.86 -6.22
N ASN A 32 2.50 -37.74 -5.71
CA ASN A 32 2.27 -37.21 -4.36
C ASN A 32 2.49 -38.22 -3.21
N LEU A 33 3.68 -38.82 -3.14
CA LEU A 33 4.04 -39.70 -2.02
C LEU A 33 4.28 -38.87 -0.75
N LYS A 34 3.56 -39.19 0.32
CA LYS A 34 3.75 -38.58 1.65
C LYS A 34 4.35 -39.53 2.69
N ASP A 35 4.29 -40.84 2.42
CA ASP A 35 4.61 -41.89 3.39
C ASP A 35 6.08 -42.34 3.35
N ARG A 36 6.81 -42.02 2.27
CA ARG A 36 8.19 -42.43 2.06
C ARG A 36 8.94 -41.41 1.21
N ASP A 37 10.23 -41.25 1.52
CA ASP A 37 11.14 -40.40 0.75
C ASP A 37 11.62 -41.12 -0.51
N ALA A 38 10.84 -40.98 -1.59
CA ALA A 38 11.13 -41.53 -2.89
C ALA A 38 10.74 -40.52 -3.97
N PHE A 39 11.40 -40.61 -5.13
CA PHE A 39 11.08 -39.77 -6.28
C PHE A 39 9.59 -39.91 -6.64
N HIS A 40 8.87 -38.80 -6.58
CA HIS A 40 7.46 -38.72 -6.91
C HIS A 40 7.16 -37.38 -7.56
N ILE A 41 6.10 -37.34 -8.37
CA ILE A 41 5.63 -36.09 -8.97
C ILE A 41 4.68 -35.41 -7.98
N SER A 42 5.00 -34.19 -7.57
CA SER A 42 4.09 -33.42 -6.72
C SER A 42 2.86 -32.92 -7.50
N ILE A 43 1.74 -32.67 -6.81
CA ILE A 43 0.54 -32.12 -7.45
C ILE A 43 0.82 -30.75 -8.07
N GLU A 44 1.65 -29.94 -7.40
CA GLU A 44 2.02 -28.61 -7.87
C GLU A 44 2.80 -28.66 -9.17
N GLU A 45 3.84 -29.50 -9.26
CA GLU A 45 4.62 -29.69 -10.49
C GLU A 45 3.75 -30.26 -11.63
N TYR A 46 2.84 -31.18 -11.33
CA TYR A 46 1.90 -31.70 -12.31
C TYR A 46 1.01 -30.58 -12.87
N LEU A 47 0.41 -29.75 -12.01
CA LEU A 47 -0.44 -28.65 -12.44
C LEU A 47 0.35 -27.58 -13.23
N LEU A 48 1.57 -27.27 -12.82
CA LEU A 48 2.46 -26.38 -13.57
C LEU A 48 2.78 -26.94 -14.97
N SER A 49 3.04 -28.26 -15.09
CA SER A 49 3.32 -28.90 -16.37
C SER A 49 2.12 -28.84 -17.34
N LEU A 50 0.89 -28.94 -16.82
CA LEU A 50 -0.33 -28.80 -17.63
C LEU A 50 -0.48 -27.38 -18.18
N ILE A 51 -0.06 -26.36 -17.43
CA ILE A 51 -0.07 -24.98 -17.92
C ILE A 51 0.90 -24.82 -19.08
N THR A 52 2.11 -25.36 -18.97
CA THR A 52 3.10 -25.37 -20.07
C THR A 52 2.59 -26.15 -21.28
N LEU A 53 1.87 -27.25 -21.08
CA LEU A 53 1.23 -27.99 -22.18
C LEU A 53 0.23 -27.12 -22.95
N ILE A 54 -0.59 -26.32 -22.27
CA ILE A 54 -1.56 -25.41 -22.90
C ILE A 54 -0.85 -24.38 -23.81
N GLU A 55 0.32 -23.88 -23.39
CA GLU A 55 1.12 -22.94 -24.18
C GLU A 55 1.61 -23.58 -25.49
N GLU A 56 2.12 -24.82 -25.43
CA GLU A 56 2.56 -25.55 -26.61
C GLU A 56 1.40 -25.96 -27.51
N LEU A 57 0.23 -26.30 -26.95
CA LEU A 57 -0.98 -26.58 -27.73
C LEU A 57 -1.47 -25.34 -28.49
N SER A 58 -1.34 -24.15 -27.91
CA SER A 58 -1.66 -22.90 -28.62
C SER A 58 -0.75 -22.69 -29.83
N ARG A 59 0.55 -22.99 -29.72
CA ARG A 59 1.48 -22.95 -30.85
C ARG A 59 1.15 -24.02 -31.89
N LEU A 60 0.83 -25.24 -31.45
CA LEU A 60 0.44 -26.33 -32.34
C LEU A 60 -0.83 -25.99 -33.13
N ALA A 61 -1.80 -25.31 -32.52
CA ALA A 61 -3.02 -24.90 -33.21
C ALA A 61 -2.72 -23.98 -34.41
N ILE A 62 -1.83 -22.99 -34.23
CA ILE A 62 -1.39 -22.10 -35.32
C ILE A 62 -0.66 -22.87 -36.42
N ASN A 63 0.28 -23.73 -36.03
CA ASN A 63 1.06 -24.52 -36.98
C ASN A 63 0.17 -25.49 -37.77
N SER A 64 -0.85 -26.06 -37.12
CA SER A 64 -1.82 -26.96 -37.77
C SER A 64 -2.61 -26.25 -38.85
N VAL A 65 -3.08 -25.01 -38.58
CA VAL A 65 -3.76 -24.18 -39.58
C VAL A 65 -2.83 -23.87 -40.75
N THR A 66 -1.56 -23.58 -40.48
CA THR A 66 -0.56 -23.29 -41.53
C THR A 66 -0.33 -24.50 -42.44
N LEU A 67 -0.43 -25.72 -41.90
CA LEU A 67 -0.33 -26.97 -42.64
C LEU A 67 -1.66 -27.40 -43.32
N GLY A 68 -2.71 -26.58 -43.22
CA GLY A 68 -4.02 -26.87 -43.80
C GLY A 68 -4.90 -27.84 -43.00
N ASP A 69 -4.52 -28.18 -41.77
CA ASP A 69 -5.38 -28.95 -40.87
C ASP A 69 -6.23 -28.01 -40.01
N TYR A 70 -7.49 -27.87 -40.41
CA TYR A 70 -8.46 -27.01 -39.74
C TYR A 70 -9.29 -27.75 -38.66
N GLN A 71 -9.16 -29.07 -38.53
CA GLN A 71 -9.90 -29.85 -37.52
C GLN A 71 -9.17 -29.87 -36.18
N ARG A 72 -7.83 -29.97 -36.19
CA ARG A 72 -7.01 -29.96 -34.95
C ARG A 72 -7.23 -28.73 -34.06
N PRO A 73 -7.31 -27.49 -34.58
CA PRO A 73 -7.59 -26.32 -33.75
C PRO A 73 -8.92 -26.38 -32.98
N LEU A 74 -9.95 -27.03 -33.55
CA LEU A 74 -11.24 -27.22 -32.86
C LEU A 74 -11.11 -28.19 -31.69
N GLN A 75 -10.41 -29.31 -31.91
CA GLN A 75 -10.15 -30.29 -30.86
C GLN A 75 -9.30 -29.68 -29.73
N ILE A 76 -8.27 -28.92 -30.08
CA ILE A 76 -7.42 -28.19 -29.14
C ILE A 76 -8.25 -27.15 -28.37
N SER A 77 -9.13 -26.40 -29.04
CA SER A 77 -9.99 -25.41 -28.38
C SER A 77 -10.90 -26.04 -27.34
N GLN A 78 -11.54 -27.17 -27.67
CA GLN A 78 -12.38 -27.89 -26.71
C GLN A 78 -11.57 -28.38 -25.50
N PHE A 79 -10.43 -29.02 -25.75
CA PHE A 79 -9.58 -29.55 -24.70
C PHE A 79 -9.04 -28.47 -23.75
N VAL A 80 -8.58 -27.33 -24.30
CA VAL A 80 -8.04 -26.23 -23.50
C VAL A 80 -9.14 -25.53 -22.69
N LYS A 81 -10.38 -25.47 -23.21
CA LYS A 81 -11.54 -24.96 -22.45
C LYS A 81 -11.88 -25.86 -21.27
N ASP A 82 -11.87 -27.17 -21.47
CA ASP A 82 -12.15 -28.15 -20.41
C ASP A 82 -11.08 -28.08 -19.32
N LEU A 83 -9.80 -27.94 -19.70
CA LEU A 83 -8.70 -27.71 -18.75
C LEU A 83 -8.86 -26.39 -17.99
N HIS A 84 -9.17 -25.29 -18.69
CA HIS A 84 -9.38 -23.98 -18.05
C HIS A 84 -10.53 -24.01 -17.04
N ALA A 85 -11.65 -24.67 -17.38
CA ALA A 85 -12.75 -24.88 -16.45
C ALA A 85 -12.32 -25.70 -15.22
N GLY A 86 -11.47 -26.72 -15.40
CA GLY A 86 -10.86 -27.47 -14.32
C GLY A 86 -10.04 -26.60 -13.37
N PHE A 87 -9.18 -25.72 -13.91
CA PHE A 87 -8.39 -24.77 -13.11
C PHE A 87 -9.26 -23.75 -12.37
N GLN A 88 -10.41 -23.33 -12.93
CA GLN A 88 -11.34 -22.40 -12.26
C GLN A 88 -12.03 -22.99 -11.02
N ILE A 89 -12.14 -24.32 -10.93
CA ILE A 89 -12.72 -25.00 -9.77
C ILE A 89 -11.71 -25.10 -8.61
N LEU A 90 -10.41 -25.02 -8.91
CA LEU A 90 -9.36 -25.13 -7.90
C LEU A 90 -9.23 -23.83 -7.11
N ASN A 91 -9.43 -23.89 -5.79
CA ASN A 91 -9.16 -22.77 -4.90
C ASN A 91 -7.66 -22.69 -4.59
N LEU A 92 -6.90 -22.13 -5.54
CA LEU A 92 -5.45 -21.99 -5.43
C LEU A 92 -5.08 -20.87 -4.45
N LYS A 93 -4.15 -21.16 -3.53
CA LYS A 93 -3.56 -20.14 -2.66
C LYS A 93 -2.75 -19.15 -3.51
N ASN A 94 -2.54 -17.92 -3.03
CA ASN A 94 -1.70 -16.91 -3.69
C ASN A 94 -0.25 -17.41 -3.79
N ASP A 95 0.09 -18.00 -4.93
CA ASP A 95 1.39 -18.60 -5.23
C ASP A 95 1.68 -18.57 -6.74
N VAL A 96 2.86 -19.03 -7.17
CA VAL A 96 3.32 -19.11 -8.57
C VAL A 96 2.30 -19.83 -9.45
N LEU A 97 1.69 -20.90 -8.94
CA LEU A 97 0.67 -21.67 -9.66
C LEU A 97 -0.58 -20.83 -10.00
N ARG A 98 -1.01 -19.92 -9.11
CA ARG A 98 -2.15 -19.03 -9.37
C ARG A 98 -1.83 -18.01 -10.46
N ARG A 99 -0.64 -17.41 -10.42
CA ARG A 99 -0.20 -16.46 -11.46
C ARG A 99 -0.10 -17.13 -12.82
N ARG A 100 0.42 -18.36 -12.85
CA ARG A 100 0.50 -19.18 -14.07
C ARG A 100 -0.88 -19.65 -14.53
N SER A 101 -1.81 -20.01 -13.65
CA SER A 101 -3.18 -20.39 -14.04
C SER A 101 -3.93 -19.20 -14.65
N ASP A 102 -3.70 -17.99 -14.13
CA ASP A 102 -4.31 -16.76 -14.67
C ASP A 102 -3.86 -16.47 -16.11
N SER A 103 -2.69 -16.97 -16.55
CA SER A 103 -2.25 -16.83 -17.94
C SER A 103 -2.98 -17.74 -18.93
N ILE A 104 -3.65 -18.80 -18.47
CA ILE A 104 -4.40 -19.74 -19.32
C ILE A 104 -5.47 -18.99 -20.15
N LYS A 105 -6.12 -17.98 -19.56
CA LYS A 105 -7.17 -17.19 -20.24
C LYS A 105 -6.69 -16.55 -21.55
N TYR A 106 -5.42 -16.17 -21.63
CA TYR A 106 -4.85 -15.58 -22.84
C TYR A 106 -4.63 -16.63 -23.93
N ASN A 107 -4.17 -17.83 -23.55
CA ASN A 107 -4.03 -18.95 -24.48
C ASN A 107 -5.39 -19.44 -25.00
N VAL A 108 -6.41 -19.50 -24.13
CA VAL A 108 -7.80 -19.81 -24.51
C VAL A 108 -8.28 -18.81 -25.56
N LYS A 109 -8.21 -17.50 -25.26
CA LYS A 109 -8.63 -16.45 -26.19
C LYS A 109 -7.92 -16.56 -27.54
N LYS A 110 -6.61 -16.76 -27.53
CA LYS A 110 -5.81 -16.91 -28.75
C LYS A 110 -6.27 -18.09 -29.62
N ILE A 111 -6.61 -19.23 -29.01
CA ILE A 111 -7.11 -20.40 -29.75
C ILE A 111 -8.54 -20.15 -30.25
N GLU A 112 -9.37 -19.46 -29.48
CA GLU A 112 -10.73 -19.07 -29.91
C GLU A 112 -10.70 -18.12 -31.10
N ASP A 113 -9.80 -17.15 -31.11
CA ASP A 113 -9.62 -16.22 -32.24
C ASP A 113 -9.25 -16.99 -33.51
N ILE A 114 -8.40 -18.02 -33.42
CA ILE A 114 -8.06 -18.90 -34.55
C ILE A 114 -9.29 -19.65 -35.04
N VAL A 115 -10.05 -20.27 -34.15
CA VAL A 115 -11.28 -21.02 -34.52
C VAL A 115 -12.32 -20.08 -35.12
N TYR A 116 -12.42 -18.85 -34.59
CA TYR A 116 -13.29 -17.81 -35.13
C TYR A 116 -12.90 -17.46 -36.56
N ASP A 117 -11.62 -17.19 -36.83
CA ASP A 117 -11.11 -16.90 -38.16
C ASP A 117 -11.37 -18.03 -39.17
N LEU A 118 -11.19 -19.28 -38.74
CA LEU A 118 -11.52 -20.46 -39.56
C LEU A 118 -13.01 -20.53 -39.90
N SER A 119 -13.86 -20.21 -38.93
CA SER A 119 -15.32 -20.20 -39.12
C SER A 119 -15.78 -19.06 -40.04
N LEU A 120 -15.18 -17.87 -39.90
CA LEU A 120 -15.49 -16.71 -40.74
C LEU A 120 -15.13 -16.96 -42.21
N ARG A 121 -14.05 -17.71 -42.44
CA ARG A 121 -13.58 -18.10 -43.77
C ARG A 121 -14.30 -19.32 -44.35
N ASN A 122 -15.30 -19.86 -43.65
CA ASN A 122 -16.04 -21.09 -44.02
C ASN A 122 -15.14 -22.33 -44.19
N LEU A 123 -13.98 -22.36 -43.54
CA LEU A 123 -13.05 -23.51 -43.59
C LEU A 123 -13.47 -24.63 -42.62
N VAL A 124 -14.32 -24.30 -41.64
CA VAL A 124 -14.90 -25.26 -40.71
C VAL A 124 -16.37 -24.94 -40.47
N THR A 125 -17.23 -25.95 -40.61
CA THR A 125 -18.64 -25.85 -40.21
C THR A 125 -18.75 -25.91 -38.70
N ARG A 126 -19.37 -24.90 -38.10
CA ARG A 126 -19.73 -24.91 -36.68
C ARG A 126 -20.58 -26.16 -36.39
N PRO A 127 -20.29 -26.95 -35.34
CA PRO A 127 -21.20 -28.00 -34.89
C PRO A 127 -22.49 -27.33 -34.42
N GLY A 128 -23.50 -27.31 -35.30
CA GLY A 128 -24.75 -26.56 -35.15
C GLY A 128 -25.24 -25.86 -36.42
N ALA A 129 -24.40 -25.67 -37.44
CA ALA A 129 -24.78 -25.01 -38.70
C ALA A 129 -25.33 -25.96 -39.79
N ALA A 130 -25.27 -27.28 -39.57
CA ALA A 130 -25.76 -28.28 -40.55
C ALA A 130 -27.30 -28.33 -40.69
N ALA A 131 -28.05 -27.50 -39.96
CA ALA A 131 -29.52 -27.48 -40.02
C ALA A 131 -30.12 -26.37 -40.91
N THR A 132 -29.30 -25.55 -41.58
CA THR A 132 -29.81 -24.35 -42.27
C THR A 132 -29.26 -24.19 -43.68
N SER A 133 -29.37 -25.22 -44.52
CA SER A 133 -29.22 -25.09 -45.97
C SER A 133 -30.58 -25.20 -46.66
N SER A 134 -31.48 -24.27 -46.37
CA SER A 134 -32.63 -23.94 -47.22
C SER A 134 -33.18 -22.56 -46.84
N PHE A 135 -32.48 -21.49 -47.23
CA PHE A 135 -33.15 -20.20 -47.34
C PHE A 135 -32.81 -19.51 -48.66
N THR A 136 -33.76 -19.69 -49.57
CA THR A 136 -33.96 -18.98 -50.81
C THR A 136 -33.94 -17.46 -50.60
N THR A 137 -33.11 -16.82 -51.41
CA THR A 137 -33.21 -15.48 -52.00
C THR A 137 -34.40 -14.61 -51.56
N ARG A 138 -34.13 -13.55 -50.78
CA ARG A 138 -34.85 -12.27 -50.92
C ARG A 138 -33.91 -11.08 -50.73
N ASN A 139 -33.88 -10.24 -51.75
CA ASN A 139 -33.27 -8.91 -51.78
C ASN A 139 -33.76 -7.99 -50.64
N PRO A 140 -32.96 -6.99 -50.22
CA PRO A 140 -33.40 -5.93 -49.32
C PRO A 140 -34.13 -4.83 -50.10
N PRO A 141 -35.18 -4.18 -49.55
CA PRO A 141 -35.06 -2.77 -49.13
C PRO A 141 -36.09 -2.42 -48.00
N LYS A 142 -36.25 -1.21 -47.40
CA LYS A 142 -36.03 0.19 -47.78
C LYS A 142 -36.20 1.06 -46.51
N ILE A 143 -35.35 2.09 -46.36
CA ILE A 143 -35.53 3.23 -45.45
C ILE A 143 -36.49 4.24 -46.11
N ILE A 144 -37.37 4.90 -45.35
CA ILE A 144 -37.93 6.28 -45.56
C ILE A 144 -38.86 6.66 -44.36
N PRO A 145 -39.05 7.96 -44.06
CA PRO A 145 -38.97 8.54 -42.71
C PRO A 145 -40.32 8.96 -42.10
N LEU A 146 -40.30 9.28 -40.80
CA LEU A 146 -41.40 9.97 -40.12
C LEU A 146 -40.90 11.30 -39.55
N ILE A 147 -41.23 12.40 -40.23
CA ILE A 147 -41.17 13.76 -39.68
C ILE A 147 -42.58 14.10 -39.19
N GLN A 148 -42.72 14.53 -37.94
CA GLN A 148 -43.76 15.48 -37.56
C GLN A 148 -43.24 16.47 -36.49
N ASN A 149 -42.99 17.67 -37.00
CA ASN A 149 -42.89 19.01 -36.44
C ASN A 149 -43.30 19.23 -34.97
N HIS A 150 -42.41 19.88 -34.20
CA HIS A 150 -42.81 20.91 -33.24
C HIS A 150 -41.81 22.09 -33.30
N ASN A 151 -42.37 23.27 -33.52
CA ASN A 151 -41.69 24.55 -33.72
C ASN A 151 -41.19 25.16 -32.40
N PHE A 152 -39.99 25.75 -32.48
CA PHE A 152 -39.43 26.70 -31.51
C PHE A 152 -40.07 28.08 -31.67
N THR A 153 -40.39 28.74 -30.55
CA THR A 153 -40.69 30.18 -30.52
C THR A 153 -39.96 30.82 -29.33
N THR A 154 -39.12 31.80 -29.65
CA THR A 154 -38.42 32.72 -28.73
C THR A 154 -39.37 33.82 -28.26
N SER A 155 -39.27 34.26 -27.00
CA SER A 155 -39.79 35.54 -26.55
C SER A 155 -38.74 36.25 -25.69
N GLU A 156 -38.46 37.49 -26.08
CA GLU A 156 -37.51 38.44 -25.50
C GLU A 156 -38.07 39.16 -24.25
N MET A 157 -37.17 39.89 -23.57
CA MET A 157 -37.19 40.45 -22.20
C MET A 157 -38.23 41.56 -21.92
N PRO A 158 -38.34 42.03 -20.66
CA PRO A 158 -37.69 43.31 -20.37
C PRO A 158 -36.98 43.45 -19.00
N LEU A 159 -36.13 44.48 -19.00
CA LEU A 159 -35.18 45.07 -18.04
C LEU A 159 -35.87 45.81 -16.86
N ILE A 160 -35.40 45.66 -15.61
CA ILE A 160 -35.53 46.63 -14.48
C ILE A 160 -34.31 46.52 -13.52
N ASP A 161 -33.90 47.69 -13.02
CA ASP A 161 -32.62 48.14 -12.42
C ASP A 161 -32.20 47.61 -11.02
N PRO A 162 -30.92 47.79 -10.61
CA PRO A 162 -30.45 47.53 -9.25
C PRO A 162 -30.70 48.74 -8.32
N VAL A 163 -31.41 48.53 -7.21
CA VAL A 163 -31.59 49.56 -6.17
C VAL A 163 -30.53 49.45 -5.08
N THR A 164 -29.94 50.60 -4.83
CA THR A 164 -28.85 50.94 -3.91
C THR A 164 -29.36 51.24 -2.49
N MET A 165 -28.61 50.79 -1.49
CA MET A 165 -28.51 51.25 -0.08
C MET A 165 -29.63 50.96 0.92
N SER A 166 -29.29 50.16 1.93
CA SER A 166 -29.56 50.52 3.33
C SER A 166 -28.38 50.10 4.20
N THR A 167 -27.64 51.14 4.55
CA THR A 167 -26.62 51.31 5.57
C THR A 167 -26.97 50.60 6.88
N ILE A 168 -26.09 49.71 7.35
CA ILE A 168 -25.85 49.52 8.78
C ILE A 168 -24.33 49.56 8.98
N THR A 169 -23.83 50.75 9.30
CA THR A 169 -22.47 50.98 9.83
C THR A 169 -22.53 50.89 11.37
N PRO A 170 -21.38 50.84 12.07
CA PRO A 170 -20.70 49.63 12.48
C PRO A 170 -20.79 49.41 14.01
N ALA A 171 -20.78 48.15 14.45
CA ALA A 171 -20.33 47.81 15.80
C ALA A 171 -19.13 46.88 15.68
N SER A 172 -17.93 47.45 15.80
CA SER A 172 -16.72 46.75 16.24
C SER A 172 -16.27 47.46 17.52
N PRO A 173 -15.73 46.79 18.55
CA PRO A 173 -15.04 45.50 18.46
C PRO A 173 -15.43 44.52 19.57
N ASN A 174 -15.79 43.30 19.20
CA ASN A 174 -15.31 42.14 19.94
C ASN A 174 -14.55 41.29 18.94
N SER A 175 -13.25 41.54 18.89
CA SER A 175 -12.26 40.69 18.25
C SER A 175 -12.55 39.21 18.60
N PRO A 176 -12.69 38.29 17.63
CA PRO A 176 -12.38 36.92 17.94
C PRO A 176 -10.93 36.93 18.40
N SER A 177 -10.69 36.48 19.63
CA SER A 177 -9.37 36.36 20.21
C SER A 177 -8.47 35.67 19.18
N LYS A 178 -7.56 36.45 18.57
CA LYS A 178 -6.45 35.88 17.82
C LYS A 178 -5.69 35.04 18.83
N SER A 179 -5.89 33.72 18.79
CA SER A 179 -4.98 32.79 19.43
C SER A 179 -3.56 33.17 18.99
N PRO A 180 -2.60 33.25 19.93
CA PRO A 180 -1.26 33.70 19.59
C PRO A 180 -0.67 32.76 18.54
N LYS A 181 -0.42 33.30 17.34
CA LYS A 181 0.12 32.54 16.20
C LYS A 181 1.35 31.75 16.64
N SER A 182 1.30 30.42 16.47
CA SER A 182 2.39 29.51 16.76
C SER A 182 3.66 29.87 15.98
N LEU A 183 4.78 29.99 16.69
CA LEU A 183 6.11 30.21 16.11
C LEU A 183 6.81 28.86 15.87
N PRO A 184 7.68 28.76 14.85
CA PRO A 184 8.46 27.56 14.61
C PRO A 184 9.40 27.27 15.80
N ILE A 185 9.63 26.00 16.08
CA ILE A 185 10.56 25.59 17.14
C ILE A 185 11.96 26.15 16.82
N GLN A 186 12.56 26.84 17.78
CA GLN A 186 13.96 27.25 17.72
C GLN A 186 14.81 26.20 18.45
N SER A 187 15.78 25.64 17.75
CA SER A 187 16.78 24.75 18.35
C SER A 187 17.59 25.49 19.40
N LEU A 188 18.03 24.80 20.46
CA LEU A 188 18.87 25.42 21.47
C LEU A 188 20.15 26.01 20.83
N PRO A 189 20.60 27.23 21.20
CA PRO A 189 21.71 27.92 20.54
C PRO A 189 23.10 27.41 20.93
N SER A 190 23.23 26.15 21.39
CA SER A 190 24.52 25.56 21.77
C SER A 190 25.25 24.98 20.55
N ASP A 191 26.59 25.06 20.55
CA ASP A 191 27.40 24.49 19.47
C ASP A 191 27.22 22.96 19.38
N VAL A 192 26.98 22.31 20.52
CA VAL A 192 26.64 20.88 20.60
C VAL A 192 25.31 20.59 19.89
N ALA A 193 24.27 21.40 20.11
CA ALA A 193 22.97 21.20 19.46
C ALA A 193 23.07 21.34 17.94
N ARG A 194 23.88 22.28 17.43
CA ARG A 194 24.11 22.43 15.98
C ARG A 194 24.74 21.19 15.36
N ILE A 195 25.77 20.65 15.99
CA ILE A 195 26.45 19.43 15.51
C ILE A 195 25.49 18.24 15.54
N VAL A 196 24.78 18.06 16.67
CA VAL A 196 23.86 16.92 16.86
C VAL A 196 22.66 17.00 15.91
N THR A 197 22.14 18.19 15.60
CA THR A 197 21.04 18.37 14.63
C THR A 197 21.40 17.82 13.25
N HIS A 198 22.63 18.06 12.78
CA HIS A 198 23.11 17.55 11.48
C HIS A 198 23.54 16.09 11.54
N LEU A 199 24.13 15.64 12.66
CA LEU A 199 24.61 14.28 12.83
C LEU A 199 23.45 13.28 13.00
N HIS A 200 22.38 13.67 13.68
CA HIS A 200 21.25 12.79 13.98
C HIS A 200 20.62 12.11 12.75
N PRO A 201 20.21 12.82 11.67
CA PRO A 201 19.62 12.15 10.51
C PRO A 201 20.60 11.17 9.83
N ALA A 202 21.89 11.52 9.77
CA ALA A 202 22.92 10.62 9.24
C ALA A 202 23.12 9.38 10.13
N LEU A 203 23.11 9.56 11.45
CA LEU A 203 23.21 8.46 12.42
C LEU A 203 22.02 7.52 12.34
N LEU A 204 20.80 8.07 12.26
CA LEU A 204 19.57 7.30 12.14
C LEU A 204 19.52 6.51 10.81
N ALA A 205 19.88 7.16 9.69
CA ALA A 205 19.97 6.52 8.38
C ALA A 205 21.03 5.40 8.36
N SER A 206 22.20 5.65 8.95
CA SER A 206 23.28 4.66 9.02
C SER A 206 22.88 3.48 9.89
N ALA A 207 22.30 3.73 11.08
CA ALA A 207 21.83 2.69 11.98
C ALA A 207 20.76 1.80 11.32
N TYR A 208 19.87 2.40 10.53
CA TYR A 208 18.88 1.67 9.74
C TYR A 208 19.53 0.86 8.62
N TYR A 209 20.42 1.47 7.84
CA TYR A 209 21.10 0.84 6.71
C TYR A 209 21.84 -0.44 7.10
N PHE A 210 22.60 -0.42 8.20
CA PHE A 210 23.32 -1.61 8.68
C PHE A 210 22.40 -2.74 9.16
N ARG A 211 21.15 -2.43 9.52
CA ARG A 211 20.16 -3.42 9.97
C ARG A 211 19.21 -3.84 8.85
N PHE A 212 19.29 -3.23 7.67
CA PHE A 212 18.36 -3.49 6.57
C PHE A 212 18.38 -4.95 6.12
N SER A 213 19.56 -5.56 5.94
CA SER A 213 19.64 -6.98 5.55
C SER A 213 18.93 -7.88 6.57
N SER A 214 19.26 -7.71 7.86
CA SER A 214 18.61 -8.48 8.93
C SER A 214 17.12 -8.21 9.07
N LEU A 215 16.65 -7.01 8.68
CA LEU A 215 15.23 -6.67 8.68
C LEU A 215 14.46 -7.38 7.57
N VAL A 216 15.11 -7.61 6.43
CA VAL A 216 14.54 -8.36 5.30
C VAL A 216 14.46 -9.85 5.62
N ASP A 217 15.50 -10.39 6.25
CA ASP A 217 15.58 -11.81 6.62
C ASP A 217 14.63 -12.15 7.78
N ASP A 218 14.75 -11.43 8.90
CA ASP A 218 14.00 -11.67 10.13
C ASP A 218 13.47 -10.35 10.75
N PRO A 219 12.24 -9.92 10.40
CA PRO A 219 11.74 -8.59 10.77
C PRO A 219 11.46 -8.41 12.26
N VAL A 220 10.88 -9.41 12.93
CA VAL A 220 10.49 -9.31 14.35
C VAL A 220 11.68 -9.09 15.29
N PRO A 221 12.70 -9.98 15.32
CA PRO A 221 13.85 -9.78 16.22
C PRO A 221 14.63 -8.52 15.85
N THR A 222 14.76 -8.21 14.56
CA THR A 222 15.48 -7.02 14.12
C THR A 222 14.80 -5.72 14.56
N LEU A 223 13.48 -5.61 14.43
CA LEU A 223 12.72 -4.46 14.93
C LEU A 223 12.80 -4.37 16.46
N LEU A 224 12.59 -5.49 17.17
CA LEU A 224 12.68 -5.51 18.63
C LEU A 224 14.05 -5.05 19.14
N HIS A 225 15.14 -5.55 18.57
CA HIS A 225 16.50 -5.18 18.96
C HIS A 225 16.92 -3.78 18.50
N SER A 226 16.33 -3.24 17.44
CA SER A 226 16.60 -1.87 16.97
C SER A 226 15.77 -0.81 17.71
N LEU A 227 14.71 -1.20 18.41
CA LEU A 227 13.86 -0.29 19.18
C LEU A 227 14.64 0.51 20.23
N LEU A 228 15.46 -0.16 21.05
CA LEU A 228 16.25 0.48 22.09
C LEU A 228 17.31 1.45 21.52
N PRO A 229 18.16 1.06 20.55
CA PRO A 229 19.08 1.98 19.88
C PRO A 229 18.38 3.20 19.27
N VAL A 230 17.24 3.02 18.61
CA VAL A 230 16.48 4.11 18.00
C VAL A 230 15.93 5.04 19.07
N ALA A 231 15.37 4.50 20.16
CA ALA A 231 14.91 5.30 21.29
C ALA A 231 16.05 6.13 21.90
N LEU A 232 17.24 5.55 22.07
CA LEU A 232 18.41 6.28 22.55
C LEU A 232 18.83 7.41 21.61
N ILE A 233 18.89 7.16 20.30
CA ILE A 233 19.21 8.19 19.30
C ILE A 233 18.19 9.33 19.34
N GLN A 234 16.90 9.02 19.50
CA GLN A 234 15.83 10.01 19.62
C GLN A 234 15.91 10.79 20.94
N ILE A 235 16.16 10.11 22.06
CA ILE A 235 16.32 10.74 23.38
C ILE A 235 17.50 11.72 23.37
N VAL A 236 18.66 11.29 22.85
CA VAL A 236 19.85 12.15 22.74
C VAL A 236 19.53 13.40 21.92
N TYR A 237 18.85 13.26 20.80
CA TYR A 237 18.43 14.40 19.98
C TYR A 237 17.45 15.32 20.71
N SER A 238 16.39 14.80 21.30
CA SER A 238 15.37 15.61 21.99
C SER A 238 15.96 16.37 23.19
N VAL A 239 16.79 15.72 24.01
CA VAL A 239 17.37 16.35 25.21
C VAL A 239 18.40 17.43 24.86
N THR A 240 19.14 17.27 23.76
CA THR A 240 20.22 18.18 23.38
C THR A 240 19.76 19.33 22.47
N CYS A 241 18.89 19.05 21.50
CA CYS A 241 18.53 19.99 20.45
C CYS A 241 17.19 20.71 20.69
N LEU A 242 16.26 20.09 21.44
CA LEU A 242 14.88 20.56 21.54
C LEU A 242 14.55 21.16 22.93
N PRO A 243 13.69 22.18 22.98
CA PRO A 243 13.16 22.68 24.26
C PRO A 243 12.17 21.67 24.84
N SER A 244 12.26 21.39 26.14
CA SER A 244 11.30 20.54 26.84
C SER A 244 9.97 21.27 27.01
N ALA A 245 8.85 20.57 26.76
CA ALA A 245 7.50 21.11 26.94
C ALA A 245 7.32 21.73 28.34
N GLY A 246 6.78 22.96 28.38
CA GLY A 246 6.58 23.72 29.61
C GLY A 246 7.81 24.49 30.12
N SER A 247 8.98 24.36 29.49
CA SER A 247 10.13 25.23 29.78
C SER A 247 9.86 26.63 29.23
N ASN A 248 9.86 27.64 30.10
CA ASN A 248 9.63 29.04 29.75
C ASN A 248 10.88 29.61 29.07
N THR A 249 11.16 29.24 27.82
CA THR A 249 12.17 29.93 26.99
C THR A 249 11.59 31.24 26.45
N LYS A 250 11.01 32.09 27.31
CA LYS A 250 10.80 33.50 27.00
C LYS A 250 12.17 34.16 27.03
N HIS A 251 12.64 34.62 25.86
CA HIS A 251 13.85 35.43 25.67
C HIS A 251 15.01 35.05 26.60
N VAL A 252 16.00 34.31 26.07
CA VAL A 252 17.33 34.30 26.68
C VAL A 252 17.84 35.74 26.68
N LYS A 253 17.60 36.47 27.79
CA LYS A 253 18.32 37.70 28.11
C LYS A 253 19.79 37.30 28.08
N LYS A 254 20.57 37.93 27.19
CA LYS A 254 22.04 37.82 27.20
C LYS A 254 22.51 38.02 28.65
N LEU A 255 22.98 36.97 29.29
CA LEU A 255 23.58 37.08 30.62
C LEU A 255 24.84 37.94 30.49
N LYS A 256 24.98 38.92 31.38
CA LYS A 256 26.21 39.70 31.52
C LYS A 256 27.32 38.76 32.06
N PRO A 257 28.58 38.91 31.63
CA PRO A 257 29.67 38.07 32.11
C PRO A 257 29.89 38.30 33.62
N GLY A 258 29.75 37.25 34.44
CA GLY A 258 30.12 37.29 35.87
C GLY A 258 29.16 36.67 36.89
N GLU A 259 28.00 36.15 36.50
CA GLU A 259 27.04 35.58 37.47
C GLU A 259 27.34 34.11 37.77
N LYS A 260 27.50 33.76 39.06
CA LYS A 260 27.83 32.39 39.52
C LYS A 260 26.67 31.43 39.24
N LYS A 261 26.90 30.35 38.50
CA LYS A 261 25.99 29.19 38.33
C LYS A 261 25.60 28.62 39.71
N ARG A 262 24.35 28.80 40.16
CA ARG A 262 23.79 28.10 41.33
C ARG A 262 22.28 27.80 41.18
N ALA A 263 21.90 26.63 41.71
CA ALA A 263 20.54 26.09 41.98
C ALA A 263 19.55 25.85 40.81
N GLY A 264 19.67 26.53 39.66
CA GLY A 264 18.74 26.35 38.52
C GLY A 264 19.08 25.19 37.56
N GLU A 265 20.33 24.76 37.50
CA GLU A 265 20.79 23.74 36.54
C GLU A 265 20.32 22.33 36.93
N THR A 266 20.21 22.04 38.22
CA THR A 266 19.70 20.74 38.72
C THR A 266 18.19 20.59 38.49
N SER A 267 17.40 21.65 38.66
CA SER A 267 15.95 21.60 38.39
C SER A 267 15.65 21.49 36.90
N GLU A 268 16.46 22.10 36.03
CA GLU A 268 16.34 21.94 34.57
C GLU A 268 16.63 20.51 34.10
N ILE A 269 17.68 19.88 34.66
CA ILE A 269 18.01 18.47 34.35
C ILE A 269 16.88 17.54 34.81
N VAL A 270 16.35 17.73 36.02
CA VAL A 270 15.22 16.94 36.54
C VAL A 270 13.99 17.11 35.65
N ASN A 271 13.69 18.33 35.21
CA ASN A 271 12.57 18.58 34.28
C ASN A 271 12.78 17.87 32.94
N LYS A 272 13.98 17.93 32.34
CA LYS A 272 14.27 17.22 31.08
C LYS A 272 14.13 15.71 31.23
N ILE A 273 14.62 15.14 32.33
CA ILE A 273 14.48 13.70 32.62
C ILE A 273 13.00 13.35 32.76
N PHE A 274 12.24 14.12 33.55
CA PHE A 274 10.81 13.89 33.73
C PHE A 274 10.04 13.99 32.40
N THR A 275 10.26 15.05 31.62
CA THR A 275 9.64 15.22 30.30
C THR A 275 10.02 14.07 29.36
N THR A 276 11.28 13.63 29.35
CA THR A 276 11.72 12.51 28.50
C THR A 276 11.01 11.21 28.87
N VAL A 277 10.96 10.86 30.16
CA VAL A 277 10.29 9.64 30.62
C VAL A 277 8.78 9.72 30.36
N PHE A 278 8.16 10.86 30.67
CA PHE A 278 6.74 11.08 30.45
C PHE A 278 6.36 10.94 28.96
N THR A 279 7.14 11.56 28.07
CA THR A 279 6.88 11.53 26.62
C THR A 279 7.16 10.15 26.01
N LEU A 280 8.18 9.43 26.50
CA LEU A 280 8.44 8.05 26.10
C LEU A 280 7.27 7.12 26.48
N VAL A 281 6.71 7.27 27.69
CA VAL A 281 5.53 6.51 28.14
C VAL A 281 4.30 6.87 27.29
N LEU A 282 4.09 8.16 27.01
CA LEU A 282 2.97 8.63 26.21
C LEU A 282 3.06 8.10 24.76
N SER A 283 4.23 8.16 24.13
CA SER A 283 4.48 7.58 22.81
C SER A 283 4.30 6.06 22.79
N SER A 284 4.75 5.35 23.83
CA SER A 284 4.56 3.90 23.94
C SER A 284 3.08 3.54 24.08
N THR A 285 2.31 4.36 24.78
CA THR A 285 0.86 4.17 24.94
C THR A 285 0.09 4.43 23.65
N ALA A 286 0.63 5.24 22.74
CA ALA A 286 0.04 5.50 21.43
C ALA A 286 0.24 4.37 20.40
N VAL A 287 1.11 3.38 20.69
CA VAL A 287 1.43 2.28 19.75
C VAL A 287 0.19 1.48 19.31
N PRO A 288 -0.73 1.07 20.20
CA PRO A 288 -1.93 0.35 19.77
C PRO A 288 -2.84 1.17 18.87
N ALA A 289 -2.91 2.49 19.08
CA ALA A 289 -3.70 3.38 18.23
C ALA A 289 -3.11 3.50 16.82
N ILE A 290 -1.78 3.62 16.71
CA ILE A 290 -1.09 3.60 15.41
C ILE A 290 -1.26 2.23 14.74
N ALA A 291 -1.17 1.13 15.49
CA ALA A 291 -1.36 -0.21 14.95
C ALA A 291 -2.79 -0.40 14.41
N ALA A 292 -3.80 0.08 15.13
CA ALA A 292 -5.18 0.09 14.66
C ALA A 292 -5.34 0.91 13.37
N LEU A 293 -4.68 2.06 13.27
CA LEU A 293 -4.66 2.87 12.05
C LEU A 293 -3.98 2.15 10.88
N GLN A 294 -2.84 1.48 11.11
CA GLN A 294 -2.18 0.68 10.09
C GLN A 294 -3.07 -0.47 9.59
N ILE A 295 -3.77 -1.14 10.51
CA ILE A 295 -4.73 -2.20 10.18
C ILE A 295 -5.89 -1.65 9.35
N LEU A 296 -6.42 -0.47 9.70
CA LEU A 296 -7.47 0.18 8.93
C LEU A 296 -7.01 0.53 7.50
N PHE A 297 -5.73 0.86 7.33
CA PHE A 297 -5.11 1.07 6.02
C PHE A 297 -4.67 -0.21 5.30
N GLY A 298 -5.01 -1.39 5.83
CA GLY A 298 -4.81 -2.68 5.16
C GLY A 298 -3.66 -3.53 5.70
N ALA A 299 -3.05 -3.17 6.84
CA ALA A 299 -2.14 -4.08 7.54
C ALA A 299 -2.89 -5.32 8.04
N PRO A 300 -2.23 -6.49 8.08
CA PRO A 300 -2.90 -7.73 8.47
C PRO A 300 -3.36 -7.69 9.94
N PHE A 301 -4.66 -7.92 10.15
CA PHE A 301 -5.30 -7.90 11.48
C PHE A 301 -5.06 -9.19 12.28
N THR A 302 -5.05 -10.35 11.60
CA THR A 302 -4.99 -11.67 12.23
C THR A 302 -3.63 -12.34 12.09
N THR A 303 -2.87 -11.99 11.06
CA THR A 303 -1.52 -12.50 10.79
C THR A 303 -0.49 -11.40 11.05
N HIS A 304 0.70 -11.73 11.55
CA HIS A 304 1.79 -10.76 11.76
C HIS A 304 1.48 -9.59 12.72
N ILE A 305 0.68 -9.80 13.77
CA ILE A 305 0.36 -8.77 14.78
C ILE A 305 1.64 -8.17 15.40
N GLU A 306 2.62 -9.01 15.73
CA GLU A 306 3.91 -8.58 16.28
C GLU A 306 4.65 -7.63 15.34
N HIS A 307 4.57 -7.87 14.03
CA HIS A 307 5.23 -7.05 13.02
C HIS A 307 4.58 -5.67 12.97
N THR A 308 3.25 -5.63 13.01
CA THR A 308 2.45 -4.40 13.02
C THR A 308 2.69 -3.59 14.30
N LEU A 309 2.72 -4.24 15.46
CA LEU A 309 2.99 -3.58 16.74
C LEU A 309 4.41 -3.00 16.80
N LEU A 310 5.42 -3.78 16.39
CA LEU A 310 6.80 -3.31 16.35
C LEU A 310 6.97 -2.18 15.31
N SER A 311 6.39 -2.31 14.13
CA SER A 311 6.35 -1.26 13.12
C SER A 311 5.73 0.04 13.67
N SER A 312 4.59 -0.08 14.33
CA SER A 312 3.89 1.05 14.97
C SER A 312 4.72 1.69 16.08
N ALA A 313 5.48 0.89 16.84
CA ALA A 313 6.38 1.39 17.86
C ALA A 313 7.53 2.23 17.27
N HIS A 314 8.11 1.80 16.15
CA HIS A 314 9.10 2.59 15.44
C HIS A 314 8.52 3.90 14.89
N ILE A 315 7.35 3.86 14.26
CA ILE A 315 6.69 5.07 13.76
C ILE A 315 6.34 6.02 14.92
N SER A 316 5.89 5.51 16.06
CA SER A 316 5.62 6.32 17.26
C SER A 316 6.89 7.00 17.80
N LEU A 317 8.02 6.28 17.83
CA LEU A 317 9.31 6.83 18.25
C LEU A 317 9.85 7.88 17.28
N LEU A 318 9.64 7.72 15.98
CA LEU A 318 10.05 8.71 14.98
C LEU A 318 9.15 9.95 15.01
N THR A 319 7.84 9.78 15.11
CA THR A 319 6.86 10.88 14.92
C THR A 319 6.41 11.49 16.24
N LEU A 320 5.73 10.70 17.08
CA LEU A 320 5.06 11.19 18.27
C LEU A 320 6.02 11.57 19.39
N PHE A 321 7.12 10.84 19.59
CA PHE A 321 8.05 11.11 20.69
C PHE A 321 8.67 12.53 20.62
N PRO A 322 9.29 12.95 19.50
CA PRO A 322 9.80 14.31 19.38
C PRO A 322 8.69 15.39 19.47
N LEU A 323 7.49 15.11 18.94
CA LEU A 323 6.36 16.03 19.00
C LEU A 323 5.84 16.23 20.43
N PHE A 324 5.62 15.15 21.18
CA PHE A 324 5.22 15.22 22.59
C PHE A 324 6.30 15.89 23.44
N TYR A 325 7.58 15.68 23.12
CA TYR A 325 8.68 16.31 23.85
C TYR A 325 8.65 17.84 23.77
N VAL A 326 8.33 18.40 22.61
CA VAL A 326 8.31 19.86 22.41
C VAL A 326 6.98 20.49 22.75
N HIS A 327 5.88 19.91 22.27
CA HIS A 327 4.54 20.52 22.38
C HIS A 327 3.79 20.08 23.64
N GLY A 328 4.21 18.99 24.30
CA GLY A 328 3.45 18.40 25.40
C GLY A 328 2.10 17.89 24.92
N VAL A 329 1.05 18.07 25.73
CA VAL A 329 -0.31 17.58 25.48
C VAL A 329 -1.30 18.75 25.31
N ASP A 330 -0.85 19.87 24.72
CA ASP A 330 -1.72 21.04 24.49
C ASP A 330 -2.66 20.81 23.28
N THR A 331 -3.97 20.68 23.55
CA THR A 331 -5.01 20.41 22.55
C THR A 331 -4.98 21.38 21.37
N GLN A 332 -4.76 22.67 21.61
CA GLN A 332 -4.77 23.67 20.54
C GLN A 332 -3.59 23.47 19.57
N ARG A 333 -2.41 23.12 20.11
CA ARG A 333 -1.21 22.84 19.30
C ARG A 333 -1.35 21.54 18.52
N TRP A 334 -1.90 20.50 19.14
CA TRP A 334 -2.18 19.25 18.46
C TRP A 334 -3.20 19.42 17.33
N LEU A 335 -4.19 20.30 17.50
CA LEU A 335 -5.15 20.63 16.45
C LEU A 335 -4.49 21.37 15.28
N GLU A 336 -3.60 22.33 15.54
CA GLU A 336 -2.82 23.02 14.48
C GLU A 336 -1.90 22.06 13.71
N ILE A 337 -1.28 21.10 14.40
CA ILE A 337 -0.43 20.07 13.80
C ILE A 337 -1.27 19.13 12.94
N ALA A 338 -2.41 18.67 13.46
CA ALA A 338 -3.32 17.78 12.75
C ALA A 338 -3.98 18.44 11.54
N SER A 339 -4.24 19.76 11.59
CA SER A 339 -4.77 20.54 10.46
C SER A 339 -3.72 21.01 9.47
N LEU A 340 -2.44 20.62 9.66
CA LEU A 340 -1.30 21.05 8.85
C LEU A 340 -1.09 22.58 8.81
N HIS A 341 -1.69 23.30 9.76
CA HIS A 341 -1.62 24.76 9.85
C HIS A 341 -0.47 25.25 10.75
N ALA A 342 0.19 24.32 11.45
CA ALA A 342 1.42 24.59 12.19
C ALA A 342 2.56 25.02 11.25
N PRO A 343 3.43 25.97 11.66
CA PRO A 343 4.61 26.33 10.89
C PRO A 343 5.53 25.12 10.75
N ILE A 344 6.05 24.89 9.54
CA ILE A 344 6.98 23.77 9.28
C ILE A 344 8.28 24.02 10.04
N ASP A 345 8.67 23.04 10.85
CA ASP A 345 9.95 23.00 11.54
C ASP A 345 10.61 21.62 11.38
N GLU A 346 11.78 21.44 11.99
CA GLU A 346 12.55 20.19 11.92
C GLU A 346 11.77 18.99 12.45
N VAL A 347 10.94 19.17 13.48
CA VAL A 347 10.24 18.08 14.18
C VAL A 347 8.96 17.72 13.43
N PHE A 348 8.17 18.72 13.09
CA PHE A 348 6.93 18.58 12.33
C PHE A 348 7.19 18.11 10.90
N GLY A 349 8.21 18.67 10.24
CA GLY A 349 8.66 18.23 8.92
C GLY A 349 9.12 16.77 8.93
N ALA A 350 9.86 16.34 9.95
CA ALA A 350 10.26 14.95 10.11
C ALA A 350 9.06 14.02 10.35
N ALA A 351 8.06 14.46 11.13
CA ALA A 351 6.85 13.69 11.37
C ALA A 351 6.01 13.52 10.10
N ILE A 352 5.76 14.60 9.36
CA ILE A 352 5.08 14.55 8.05
C ILE A 352 5.85 13.66 7.08
N GLY A 353 7.16 13.86 6.98
CA GLY A 353 8.03 13.08 6.11
C GLY A 353 7.96 11.58 6.43
N ALA A 354 8.00 11.20 7.71
CA ALA A 354 7.89 9.81 8.13
C ALA A 354 6.52 9.19 7.80
N LEU A 355 5.42 9.93 8.02
CA LEU A 355 4.07 9.43 7.71
C LEU A 355 3.84 9.29 6.19
N LEU A 356 4.24 10.30 5.41
CA LEU A 356 4.18 10.23 3.94
C LEU A 356 5.10 9.16 3.39
N GLY A 357 6.31 9.03 3.96
CA GLY A 357 7.26 7.99 3.60
C GLY A 357 6.71 6.60 3.90
N ALA A 358 6.10 6.39 5.07
CA ALA A 358 5.44 5.14 5.44
C ALA A 358 4.31 4.79 4.47
N TRP A 359 3.49 5.79 4.11
CA TRP A 359 2.41 5.63 3.15
C TRP A 359 2.92 5.28 1.74
N LEU A 360 3.94 5.98 1.23
CA LEU A 360 4.61 5.64 -0.04
C LEU A 360 5.26 4.26 0.03
N GLY A 361 5.81 3.88 1.18
CA GLY A 361 6.36 2.56 1.45
C GLY A 361 5.33 1.44 1.39
N ALA A 362 4.02 1.73 1.46
CA ALA A 362 2.98 0.72 1.25
C ALA A 362 2.74 0.41 -0.24
N VAL A 363 3.10 1.32 -1.16
CA VAL A 363 2.84 1.18 -2.61
C VAL A 363 3.53 -0.03 -3.26
N PRO A 364 4.75 -0.43 -2.88
CA PRO A 364 5.37 -1.63 -3.45
C PRO A 364 4.70 -2.95 -3.05
N ILE A 365 3.92 -2.98 -1.97
CA ILE A 365 3.34 -4.22 -1.43
C ILE A 365 2.34 -4.84 -2.43
N PRO A 366 1.35 -4.11 -2.99
CA PRO A 366 0.42 -4.67 -3.98
C PRO A 366 1.05 -4.97 -5.34
N LEU A 367 2.22 -4.39 -5.64
CA LEU A 367 2.89 -4.55 -6.93
C LEU A 367 3.63 -5.90 -7.05
N ASP A 368 3.92 -6.54 -5.90
CA ASP A 368 4.30 -7.94 -5.73
C ASP A 368 5.35 -8.44 -6.74
N TRP A 369 6.55 -7.86 -6.66
CA TRP A 369 7.75 -8.22 -7.42
C TRP A 369 8.44 -9.50 -6.92
N ASP A 370 7.78 -10.30 -6.07
CA ASP A 370 8.32 -11.53 -5.47
C ASP A 370 9.68 -11.32 -4.77
N ARG A 371 9.85 -10.19 -4.07
CA ARG A 371 11.08 -9.88 -3.33
C ARG A 371 10.83 -9.86 -1.84
N GLU A 372 11.81 -10.33 -1.08
CA GLU A 372 11.70 -10.44 0.38
C GLU A 372 11.58 -9.08 1.06
N TRP A 373 12.22 -8.06 0.50
CA TRP A 373 12.13 -6.69 1.01
C TRP A 373 10.73 -6.08 0.86
N GLN A 374 9.84 -6.65 0.04
CA GLN A 374 8.45 -6.20 -0.12
C GLN A 374 7.49 -6.71 0.97
N LYS A 375 7.94 -7.66 1.80
CA LYS A 375 7.10 -8.25 2.85
C LYS A 375 6.75 -7.20 3.92
N TRP A 376 5.55 -7.29 4.48
CA TRP A 376 5.15 -6.48 5.63
C TRP A 376 6.06 -6.78 6.84
N PRO A 377 6.59 -5.77 7.57
CA PRO A 377 6.38 -4.32 7.47
C PRO A 377 7.58 -3.58 6.84
N VAL A 378 8.46 -4.29 6.13
CA VAL A 378 9.81 -3.84 5.76
C VAL A 378 9.77 -2.56 4.91
N THR A 379 8.94 -2.53 3.86
CA THR A 379 8.84 -1.37 2.96
C THR A 379 8.28 -0.13 3.63
N VAL A 380 7.28 -0.29 4.49
CA VAL A 380 6.64 0.80 5.24
C VAL A 380 7.62 1.41 6.22
N ILE A 381 8.40 0.58 6.92
CA ILE A 381 9.44 1.05 7.82
C ILE A 381 10.58 1.72 7.04
N THR A 382 11.00 1.15 5.91
CA THR A 382 12.00 1.77 5.03
C THR A 382 11.56 3.17 4.61
N GLY A 383 10.32 3.29 4.16
CA GLY A 383 9.70 4.55 3.79
C GLY A 383 9.62 5.52 4.96
N ALA A 384 9.24 5.05 6.16
CA ALA A 384 9.16 5.88 7.36
C ALA A 384 10.53 6.48 7.76
N TYR A 385 11.59 5.67 7.77
CA TYR A 385 12.94 6.13 8.10
C TYR A 385 13.50 7.08 7.03
N GLY A 386 13.37 6.73 5.75
CA GLY A 386 13.81 7.59 4.66
C GLY A 386 13.05 8.92 4.64
N GLY A 387 11.73 8.85 4.79
CA GLY A 387 10.85 10.01 4.88
C GLY A 387 11.13 10.90 6.09
N TYR A 388 11.42 10.31 7.26
CA TYR A 388 11.81 11.06 8.45
C TYR A 388 13.09 11.88 8.21
N VAL A 389 14.12 11.25 7.64
CA VAL A 389 15.41 11.90 7.35
C VAL A 389 15.23 13.05 6.36
N VAL A 390 14.52 12.82 5.25
CA VAL A 390 14.23 13.84 4.25
C VAL A 390 13.39 14.97 4.85
N GLY A 391 12.32 14.63 5.57
CA GLY A 391 11.43 15.60 6.21
C GLY A 391 12.14 16.47 7.25
N LYS A 392 13.05 15.89 8.04
CA LYS A 392 13.87 16.63 9.01
C LYS A 392 14.81 17.62 8.32
N VAL A 393 15.52 17.17 7.29
CA VAL A 393 16.47 18.02 6.54
C VAL A 393 15.73 19.16 5.86
N LEU A 394 14.59 18.89 5.22
CA LEU A 394 13.76 19.92 4.59
C LEU A 394 13.14 20.88 5.62
N GLY A 395 12.63 20.37 6.74
CA GLY A 395 12.05 21.20 7.81
C GLY A 395 13.06 22.11 8.51
N GLY A 396 14.34 21.70 8.55
CA GLY A 396 15.45 22.52 9.04
C GLY A 396 16.02 23.49 8.01
N TRP A 397 15.71 23.29 6.73
CA TRP A 397 16.20 24.13 5.64
C TRP A 397 15.58 25.53 5.70
N GLY A 398 16.41 26.59 5.67
CA GLY A 398 15.98 27.97 5.92
C GLY A 398 14.90 28.54 4.98
N LEU A 399 14.73 27.94 3.78
CA LEU A 399 13.67 28.29 2.81
C LEU A 399 12.28 27.70 3.14
N VAL A 400 12.21 26.64 3.94
CA VAL A 400 10.96 25.93 4.29
C VAL A 400 10.58 26.18 5.75
N ARG A 401 11.59 26.32 6.62
CA ARG A 401 11.40 26.58 8.05
C ARG A 401 10.53 27.82 8.29
N GLY A 402 9.44 27.65 9.03
CA GLY A 402 8.49 28.71 9.39
C GLY A 402 7.39 28.98 8.37
N LYS A 403 7.43 28.36 7.17
CA LYS A 403 6.31 28.44 6.23
C LYS A 403 5.12 27.63 6.73
N ARG A 404 3.91 28.10 6.42
CA ARG A 404 2.65 27.40 6.72
C ARG A 404 2.07 26.88 5.41
N ILE A 405 1.33 25.78 5.50
CA ILE A 405 0.55 25.29 4.37
C ILE A 405 -0.78 26.04 4.43
N GLU A 406 -0.98 26.94 3.47
CA GLU A 406 -2.24 27.63 3.27
C GLU A 406 -3.05 26.82 2.26
N PHE A 407 -4.19 26.27 2.70
CA PHE A 407 -5.18 25.69 1.79
C PHE A 407 -6.10 26.85 1.38
N GLU A 408 -5.98 27.30 0.13
CA GLU A 408 -6.91 28.27 -0.46
C GLU A 408 -8.32 27.70 -0.63
#